data_AF-A0A2G8CVH8-F1
#
_entry.id   AF-A0A2G8CVH8-F1
#
_cell.length_a   1.000
_cell.length_b   1.000
_cell.length_c   1.000
_cell.angle_alpha   90.00
_cell.angle_beta   90.00
_cell.angle_gamma   90.00
#
_symmetry.space_group_name_H-M   'P 1'
#
loop_
_entity.id
_entity.type
_entity.pdbx_description
1 polymer ?
#
loop_
_entity_poly.entity_id
_entity_poly.type
_entity_poly.pdbx_seq_one_letter_code
_entity_poly.pdbx_strand_id
1 'polypeptide(L)' 'MLGNLSGWHFVIILFIILLLFGAPKLPALAKSLGQSARILRKEVSNDADKPAEGADVDPAVKSEAAKADPAKTDPEKP' A
#
# COMPACT_ATOMS: atom_id res chain seq x y z
N MET A 1 9.91 -23.85 27.01
CA MET A 1 8.52 -23.36 27.13
C MET A 1 8.18 -22.20 26.18
N LEU A 2 9.09 -21.70 25.33
CA LEU A 2 8.83 -20.59 24.38
C LEU A 2 8.65 -21.03 22.91
N GLY A 3 8.66 -22.33 22.62
CA GLY A 3 8.66 -22.86 21.24
C GLY A 3 7.29 -22.92 20.55
N ASN A 4 6.22 -22.44 21.21
CA ASN A 4 4.86 -22.46 20.67
C ASN A 4 4.45 -21.14 19.99
N LEU A 5 5.40 -20.23 19.72
CA LEU A 5 5.21 -19.10 18.78
C LEU A 5 5.19 -19.61 17.33
N SER A 6 4.47 -20.72 17.10
CA SER A 6 4.17 -21.28 15.81
C SER A 6 3.61 -20.15 14.97
N GLY A 7 4.32 -19.77 13.91
CA GLY A 7 3.96 -18.69 13.00
C GLY A 7 2.52 -18.77 12.48
N TRP A 8 1.89 -19.94 12.65
CA TRP A 8 0.46 -20.17 12.52
C TRP A 8 -0.42 -19.13 13.24
N HIS A 9 -0.01 -18.62 14.41
CA HIS A 9 -0.77 -17.58 15.12
C HIS A 9 -0.82 -16.27 14.33
N PHE A 10 0.27 -15.88 13.68
CA PHE A 10 0.29 -14.67 12.84
C PHE A 10 -0.67 -14.79 11.66
N VAL A 11 -0.79 -15.99 11.07
CA VAL A 11 -1.75 -16.25 9.99
C VAL A 11 -3.19 -16.08 10.49
N ILE A 12 -3.51 -16.59 11.68
CA ILE A 12 -4.85 -16.45 12.29
C ILE A 12 -5.16 -14.96 12.58
N ILE A 13 -4.20 -14.22 13.15
CA ILE A 13 -4.36 -12.79 13.44
C ILE A 13 -4.57 -12.01 12.14
N LEU A 14 -3.76 -12.29 11.11
CA LEU A 14 -3.90 -11.67 9.81
C LEU A 14 -5.27 -11.95 9.21
N PHE A 15 -5.78 -13.17 9.35
CA PHE A 15 -7.12 -13.56 8.87
C PHE A 15 -8.22 -12.75 9.57
N ILE A 16 -8.15 -12.58 10.89
CA ILE A 16 -9.10 -11.75 11.65
C ILE A 16 -9.06 -10.29 11.18
N ILE A 17 -7.86 -9.74 11.00
CA ILE A 17 -7.70 -8.36 10.51
C ILE A 17 -8.26 -8.23 9.09
N LEU A 18 -8.06 -9.23 8.23
CA LEU A 18 -8.58 -9.26 6.86
C LEU A 18 -10.11 -9.33 6.83
N LEU A 19 -10.73 -10.04 7.77
CA LEU A 19 -12.19 -10.08 7.92
C LEU A 19 -12.76 -8.74 8.38
N LEU A 20 -12.05 -8.03 9.26
CA LEU A 20 -12.53 -6.77 9.84
C LEU A 20 -12.29 -5.56 8.92
N PHE A 21 -11.12 -5.50 8.30
CA PHE A 21 -10.71 -4.39 7.43
C PHE A 21 -10.96 -4.69 5.94
N GLY A 22 -10.95 -5.94 5.52
CA GLY A 22 -11.03 -6.35 4.11
C GLY A 22 -9.68 -6.36 3.40
N ALA A 23 -9.59 -7.19 2.35
CA ALA A 23 -8.38 -7.33 1.52
C ALA A 23 -7.84 -6.03 0.89
N PRO A 24 -8.65 -5.06 0.40
CA PRO A 24 -8.10 -3.85 -0.23
C PRO A 24 -7.65 -2.78 0.77
N LYS A 25 -8.08 -2.83 2.05
CA LYS A 25 -7.77 -1.79 3.05
C LYS A 25 -6.42 -2.01 3.72
N LEU A 26 -5.99 -3.25 3.92
CA LEU A 26 -4.65 -3.55 4.42
C LEU A 26 -3.51 -2.99 3.56
N PRO A 27 -3.47 -3.21 2.22
CA PRO A 27 -2.41 -2.68 1.38
C PRO A 27 -2.46 -1.15 1.30
N ALA A 28 -3.65 -0.54 1.33
CA ALA A 28 -3.80 0.91 1.35
C ALA A 28 -3.21 1.53 2.62
N LEU A 29 -3.50 0.94 3.79
CA LEU A 29 -2.94 1.37 5.09
C LEU A 29 -1.42 1.14 5.15
N ALA A 30 -0.93 0.00 4.65
CA ALA A 30 0.49 -0.28 4.59
C ALA A 30 1.23 0.73 3.68
N LYS A 31 0.62 1.11 2.55
CA LYS A 31 1.19 2.08 1.62
C LYS A 31 1.26 3.48 2.24
N SER A 32 0.19 3.95 2.90
CA SER A 32 0.20 5.27 3.54
C SER A 32 1.16 5.35 4.74
N LEU A 33 1.17 4.33 5.60
CA LEU A 33 2.11 4.24 6.72
C LEU A 33 3.56 4.09 6.24
N GLY A 34 3.78 3.32 5.17
CA GLY A 34 5.09 3.14 4.56
C GLY A 34 5.64 4.42 3.94
N GLN A 35 4.78 5.24 3.32
CA GLN A 35 5.17 6.54 2.80
C GLN A 35 5.61 7.49 3.91
N SER A 36 4.84 7.60 5.00
CA SER A 36 5.24 8.40 6.17
C SER A 36 6.55 7.89 6.77
N ALA A 37 6.65 6.58 7.05
CA ALA A 37 7.85 5.99 7.62
C ALA A 37 9.09 6.18 6.73
N ARG A 38 8.94 6.15 5.41
CA ARG A 38 10.03 6.39 4.46
C ARG A 38 10.53 7.83 4.51
N ILE A 39 9.63 8.81 4.62
CA ILE A 39 9.99 10.22 4.74
C ILE A 39 10.77 10.44 6.04
N LEU A 40 10.25 9.93 7.17
CA LEU A 40 10.94 10.00 8.46
C LEU A 40 12.31 9.31 8.41
N ARG A 41 12.40 8.12 7.80
CA ARG A 41 13.68 7.41 7.62
C ARG A 41 14.65 8.22 6.75
N LYS A 42 14.15 8.87 5.69
CA LYS A 42 14.99 9.63 4.75
C LYS A 42 15.52 10.92 5.36
N GLU A 43 14.76 11.57 6.22
CA GLU A 43 15.22 12.72 7.01
C GLU A 43 16.27 12.25 8.04
N VAL A 44 15.94 11.25 8.87
CA VAL A 44 16.86 10.74 9.90
C VAL A 44 18.14 10.13 9.32
N SER A 45 18.07 9.48 8.15
CA SER A 45 19.25 8.94 7.47
C SER A 45 20.08 10.00 6.74
N ASN A 46 19.49 11.13 6.33
CA ASN A 46 20.28 12.24 5.74
C ASN A 46 21.20 12.89 6.76
N ASP A 47 20.79 12.94 8.03
CA ASP A 47 21.63 13.43 9.13
C ASP A 47 22.74 12.43 9.52
N ALA A 48 22.57 11.14 9.19
CA ALA A 48 23.47 10.09 9.66
C ALA A 48 24.59 9.70 8.68
N ASP A 49 24.35 9.62 7.36
CA ASP A 49 25.37 9.40 6.31
C ASP A 49 24.67 9.22 4.94
N LYS A 50 25.24 9.79 3.86
CA LYS A 50 24.69 9.78 2.49
C LYS A 50 25.30 8.64 1.65
N PRO A 51 24.65 8.00 0.64
CA PRO A 51 23.23 7.98 0.22
C PRO A 51 22.61 6.56 0.11
N ALA A 52 21.28 6.46 0.14
CA ALA A 52 20.54 5.38 -0.51
C ALA A 52 19.55 5.97 -1.54
N GLU A 53 19.99 5.95 -2.79
CA GLU A 53 19.22 6.21 -4.01
C GLU A 53 18.24 5.06 -4.26
N GLY A 54 17.01 5.39 -4.69
CA GLY A 54 16.15 4.49 -5.46
C GLY A 54 15.34 3.45 -4.69
N ALA A 55 14.07 3.75 -4.46
CA ALA A 55 13.04 2.72 -4.36
C ALA A 55 11.67 3.29 -4.76
N ASP A 56 11.59 4.05 -5.85
CA ASP A 56 10.32 4.43 -6.45
C ASP A 56 9.73 3.20 -7.15
N VAL A 57 9.11 2.33 -6.36
CA VAL A 57 8.09 1.41 -6.85
C VAL A 57 6.78 1.86 -6.25
N ASP A 58 6.10 2.69 -7.02
CA ASP A 58 4.77 3.16 -6.74
C ASP A 58 3.77 2.22 -7.44
N PRO A 59 3.19 1.19 -6.79
CA PRO A 59 2.20 0.34 -7.44
C PRO A 59 0.81 0.98 -7.55
N ALA A 60 0.65 2.29 -7.26
CA ALA A 60 -0.69 2.91 -7.26
C ALA A 60 -1.19 3.38 -8.62
N VAL A 61 -0.40 3.32 -9.69
CA VAL A 61 -0.86 3.79 -11.01
C VAL A 61 -1.82 2.80 -11.71
N LYS A 62 -2.05 1.58 -11.18
CA LYS A 62 -2.90 0.58 -11.87
C LYS A 62 -4.35 0.43 -11.36
N SER A 63 -4.83 1.26 -10.43
CA SER A 63 -6.21 1.10 -9.91
C SER A 63 -7.10 2.33 -9.99
N GLU A 64 -6.76 3.33 -10.81
CA GLU A 64 -7.62 4.50 -11.08
C GLU A 64 -7.92 4.66 -12.58
N ALA A 65 -7.94 3.56 -13.34
CA ALA A 65 -8.35 3.55 -14.76
C ALA A 65 -9.53 2.60 -15.04
N ALA A 66 -10.21 2.10 -14.01
CA ALA A 66 -11.39 1.23 -14.16
C ALA A 66 -12.70 1.89 -13.70
N LYS A 67 -12.72 3.22 -13.58
CA LYS A 67 -13.97 3.98 -13.39
C LYS A 67 -13.95 5.33 -14.11
N ALA A 68 -13.56 5.29 -15.37
CA ALA A 68 -13.96 6.29 -16.35
C ALA A 68 -14.54 5.50 -17.54
N ASP A 69 -15.83 5.22 -17.45
CA ASP A 69 -16.64 4.88 -18.61
C ASP A 69 -17.23 6.23 -19.09
N PRO A 70 -16.57 6.96 -20.00
CA PRO A 70 -17.22 8.05 -20.70
C PRO A 70 -18.17 7.37 -21.68
N ALA A 71 -19.45 7.38 -21.34
CA ALA A 71 -20.52 7.10 -22.28
C ALA A 71 -20.31 7.96 -23.54
N LYS A 72 -19.77 7.34 -24.59
CA LYS A 72 -19.80 7.85 -25.96
C LYS A 72 -21.25 7.75 -26.45
N THR A 73 -21.90 8.90 -26.59
CA THR A 73 -22.87 9.21 -27.66
C THR A 73 -22.76 10.72 -27.87
N ASP A 74 -21.73 11.15 -28.60
CA ASP A 74 -21.80 11.55 -30.01
C ASP A 74 -22.67 12.82 -30.21
N PRO A 75 -22.05 13.97 -30.52
CA PRO A 75 -22.77 15.20 -30.80
C PRO A 75 -23.43 15.07 -32.17
N GLU A 76 -24.76 14.92 -32.16
CA GLU A 76 -25.58 14.98 -33.35
C GLU A 76 -25.39 16.35 -34.05
N LYS A 77 -24.81 16.30 -35.25
CA LYS A 77 -24.69 17.34 -36.28
C LYS A 77 -25.48 16.82 -37.50
N PRO A 78 -26.22 17.61 -38.30
CA PRO A 78 -25.78 18.77 -39.10
C PRO A 78 -26.20 20.17 -38.62
#